data_AF-A0A5C7R8F8-F1
#
_entry.id   AF-A0A5C7R8F8-F1
#
_cell.length_a   1.000
_cell.length_b   1.000
_cell.length_c   1.000
_cell.angle_alpha   90.00
_cell.angle_beta   90.00
_cell.angle_gamma   90.00
#
_symmetry.space_group_name_H-M   'P 1'
#
loop_
_entity.id
_entity.type
_entity.pdbx_description
1 polymer ?
#
loop_
_entity_poly.entity_id
_entity_poly.type
_entity_poly.pdbx_seq_one_letter_code
_entity_poly.pdbx_strand_id
1 'polypeptide(L)'
;MFARLVVSLFGWWAESFYLTLDRTNWKCGQRNLNILTLGVAYRGAAVPLYWRLLAKQGNSDQAERIELVQRFIRQFGRERVLGLLAD
;
A
#
# COMPACT_ATOMS: atom_id res chain seq x y z
N MET A 1 -13.27 0.35 -2.23
CA MET A 1 -14.09 1.00 -1.18
C MET A 1 -13.23 1.40 0.02
N PHE A 2 -12.46 0.47 0.62
CA PHE A 2 -11.60 0.74 1.79
C PHE A 2 -10.70 1.98 1.66
N ALA A 3 -9.88 2.09 0.62
CA ALA A 3 -8.98 3.23 0.46
C ALA A 3 -9.72 4.59 0.39
N ARG A 4 -10.91 4.64 -0.23
CA ARG A 4 -11.75 5.85 -0.26
C ARG A 4 -12.29 6.19 1.12
N LEU A 5 -12.67 5.19 1.91
CA LEU A 5 -13.10 5.39 3.30
C LEU A 5 -11.96 6.00 4.13
N VAL A 6 -10.75 5.45 4.04
CA VAL A 6 -9.58 6.00 4.74
C VAL A 6 -9.33 7.45 4.31
N VAL A 7 -9.25 7.73 3.02
CA VAL A 7 -9.06 9.10 2.51
C VAL A 7 -10.18 10.05 2.99
N SER A 8 -11.43 9.57 3.05
CA SER A 8 -12.55 10.35 3.57
C SER A 8 -12.43 10.65 5.06
N LEU A 9 -12.03 9.66 5.88
CA LEU A 9 -11.92 9.80 7.33
C LEU A 9 -10.84 10.82 7.72
N PHE A 10 -9.78 10.92 6.91
CA PHE A 10 -8.70 11.88 7.13
C PHE A 10 -8.90 13.22 6.39
N GLY A 11 -9.98 13.39 5.61
CA GLY A 11 -10.24 14.63 4.87
C GLY A 11 -9.30 14.89 3.69
N TRP A 12 -8.69 13.84 3.17
CA TRP A 12 -7.51 13.90 2.30
C TRP A 12 -7.78 14.12 0.81
N TRP A 13 -8.93 14.67 0.41
CA TRP A 13 -9.35 14.69 -1.00
C TRP A 13 -8.48 15.56 -1.92
N ALA A 14 -7.78 16.57 -1.38
CA ALA A 14 -6.96 17.51 -2.15
C ALA A 14 -5.43 17.39 -1.93
N GLU A 15 -4.98 16.47 -1.08
CA GLU A 15 -3.55 16.37 -0.72
C GLU A 15 -2.71 15.56 -1.73
N SER A 16 -1.39 15.59 -1.67
CA SER A 16 -0.54 14.63 -2.39
C SER A 16 0.36 13.90 -1.41
N PHE A 17 0.69 12.64 -1.68
CA PHE A 17 1.28 11.75 -0.69
C PHE A 17 2.58 11.12 -1.16
N TYR A 18 3.48 10.92 -0.21
CA TYR A 18 4.47 9.85 -0.32
C TYR A 18 3.78 8.52 -0.05
N LEU A 19 3.85 7.62 -1.02
CA LEU A 19 3.39 6.25 -0.87
C LEU A 19 4.48 5.41 -0.23
N THR A 20 4.08 4.44 0.58
CA THR A 20 5.00 3.47 1.21
C THR A 20 4.66 2.07 0.73
N LEU A 21 5.66 1.30 0.31
CA LEU A 21 5.53 -0.14 0.15
C LEU A 21 6.25 -0.83 1.30
N ASP A 22 5.53 -1.69 2.01
CA ASP A 22 6.09 -2.55 3.04
C ASP A 22 5.64 -3.99 2.82
N ARG A 23 6.52 -4.94 3.11
CA ARG A 23 6.23 -6.38 3.02
C ARG A 23 6.40 -6.96 4.41
N THR A 24 5.42 -7.74 4.85
CA THR A 24 5.47 -8.45 6.14
C THR A 24 5.14 -9.92 5.94
N ASN A 25 5.85 -10.79 6.64
CA ASN A 25 5.64 -12.24 6.57
C ASN A 25 5.32 -12.75 7.97
N TRP A 26 4.08 -13.19 8.15
CA TRP A 26 3.59 -13.74 9.41
C TRP A 26 3.44 -15.25 9.32
N LYS A 27 3.76 -15.94 10.41
CA LYS A 27 3.47 -17.37 10.53
C LYS A 27 2.23 -17.56 11.43
N CYS A 28 1.10 -17.89 10.82
CA CYS A 28 -0.13 -18.22 11.53
C CYS A 28 -0.25 -19.75 11.65
N GLY A 29 0.22 -20.28 12.78
CA GLY A 29 0.38 -21.73 12.97
C GLY A 29 1.39 -22.31 11.98
N GLN A 30 0.91 -23.12 11.04
CA GLN A 30 1.74 -23.68 9.95
C GLN A 30 1.64 -22.90 8.63
N ARG A 31 0.75 -21.90 8.54
CA ARG A 31 0.53 -21.13 7.31
C ARG A 31 1.38 -19.87 7.32
N ASN A 32 2.07 -19.61 6.21
CA ASN A 32 2.75 -18.34 5.98
C ASN A 32 1.79 -17.35 5.32
N LEU A 33 1.72 -16.14 5.89
CA LEU A 33 0.95 -15.01 5.40
C LEU A 33 1.94 -13.93 5.00
N ASN A 34 2.29 -13.92 3.72
CA ASN A 34 3.14 -12.89 3.14
C ASN A 34 2.25 -11.79 2.56
N ILE A 35 2.36 -10.59 3.10
CA ILE A 35 1.48 -9.46 2.79
C ILE A 35 2.34 -8.33 2.25
N LEU A 36 2.08 -7.92 1.01
CA LEU A 36 2.61 -6.68 0.45
C LEU A 36 1.57 -5.58 0.65
N THR A 37 1.94 -4.48 1.30
CA THR A 37 1.05 -3.38 1.67
C THR A 37 1.51 -2.09 1.03
N LEU A 38 0.57 -1.38 0.40
CA LEU A 38 0.74 0.00 -0.04
C LEU A 38 0.02 0.94 0.93
N GLY A 39 0.75 1.88 1.50
CA GLY A 39 0.23 2.88 2.43
C GLY A 39 0.59 4.31 2.02
N VAL A 40 0.10 5.25 2.81
CA VAL A 40 0.45 6.67 2.76
C VAL A 40 1.30 7.00 3.99
N ALA A 41 2.45 7.63 3.77
CA ALA A 41 3.23 8.19 4.87
C ALA A 41 2.52 9.44 5.41
N TYR A 42 2.12 9.40 6.67
CA TYR A 42 1.44 10.49 7.35
C TYR A 42 1.92 10.62 8.79
N ARG A 43 2.49 11.78 9.14
CA ARG A 43 2.94 12.13 10.51
C ARG A 43 3.81 11.05 11.18
N GLY A 44 4.76 10.50 10.43
CA GLY A 44 5.68 9.46 10.94
C GLY A 44 5.10 8.05 10.99
N ALA A 45 3.87 7.83 10.54
CA ALA A 45 3.26 6.51 10.43
C ALA A 45 2.88 6.18 8.98
N ALA A 46 2.83 4.89 8.64
CA ALA A 46 2.25 4.42 7.38
C ALA A 46 0.78 4.05 7.59
N VAL A 47 -0.13 4.73 6.87
CA VAL A 47 -1.56 4.41 6.87
C VAL A 47 -1.86 3.48 5.69
N PRO A 48 -2.25 2.21 5.91
CA PRO A 48 -2.43 1.25 4.83
C PRO A 48 -3.67 1.58 3.99
N LEU A 49 -3.55 1.46 2.65
CA LEU A 49 -4.65 1.68 1.71
C LEU A 49 -4.98 0.43 0.89
N TYR A 50 -3.96 -0.33 0.49
CA TYR A 50 -4.12 -1.54 -0.29
C TYR A 50 -3.14 -2.61 0.19
N TRP A 51 -3.50 -3.87 0.00
CA TRP A 51 -2.61 -4.99 0.26
C TRP A 51 -2.86 -6.12 -0.72
N ARG A 52 -1.86 -7.00 -0.85
CA ARG A 52 -1.92 -8.26 -1.59
C ARG A 52 -1.34 -9.37 -0.74
N LEU A 53 -2.07 -10.48 -0.65
CA LEU A 53 -1.51 -11.73 -0.13
C LEU A 53 -0.67 -12.38 -1.24
N LEU A 54 0.61 -12.60 -0.96
CA LEU A 54 1.53 -13.25 -1.87
C LEU A 54 1.44 -14.75 -1.65
N ALA A 55 1.18 -15.51 -2.72
CA ALA A 55 1.12 -16.98 -2.68
C ALA A 55 2.52 -17.64 -2.64
N LYS A 56 3.51 -16.90 -2.12
CA LYS A 56 4.92 -17.27 -2.06
C LYS A 56 5.55 -16.74 -0.77
N GLN A 57 6.57 -17.43 -0.29
CA GLN A 57 7.45 -16.91 0.76
C GLN A 57 8.55 -16.05 0.14
N GLY A 58 9.07 -15.08 0.88
CA GLY A 58 10.13 -14.18 0.42
C GLY A 58 9.61 -12.90 -0.25
N ASN A 59 10.34 -12.41 -1.24
CA ASN A 59 10.12 -11.06 -1.79
C ASN A 59 8.94 -10.99 -2.77
N SER A 60 8.31 -9.82 -2.79
CA SER A 60 7.42 -9.43 -3.89
C SER A 60 8.21 -9.26 -5.19
N ASP A 61 7.57 -9.48 -6.32
CA ASP A 61 8.11 -9.11 -7.63
C ASP A 61 7.64 -7.70 -8.07
N GLN A 62 8.18 -7.23 -9.19
CA GLN A 62 7.83 -5.92 -9.74
C GLN A 62 6.36 -5.83 -10.15
N ALA A 63 5.76 -6.90 -10.68
CA ALA A 63 4.37 -6.88 -11.12
C ALA A 63 3.41 -6.72 -9.94
N GLU A 64 3.69 -7.38 -8.82
CA GLU A 64 2.93 -7.26 -7.57
C GLU A 64 3.00 -5.84 -7.00
N ARG A 65 4.18 -5.22 -7.02
CA ARG A 65 4.38 -3.81 -6.59
C ARG A 65 3.65 -2.83 -7.50
N ILE A 66 3.81 -2.99 -8.82
CA ILE A 66 3.15 -2.16 -9.84
C ILE A 66 1.64 -2.25 -9.70
N GLU A 67 1.09 -3.43 -9.45
CA GLU A 67 -0.36 -3.60 -9.29
C GLU A 67 -0.92 -2.71 -8.19
N LEU A 68 -0.31 -2.69 -7.00
CA LEU A 68 -0.79 -1.87 -5.89
C LEU A 68 -0.70 -0.38 -6.20
N VAL A 69 0.43 0.08 -6.74
CA VAL A 69 0.62 1.49 -7.12
C VAL A 69 -0.39 1.90 -8.20
N GLN A 70 -0.62 1.05 -9.19
CA GLN A 70 -1.61 1.30 -10.24
C GLN A 70 -3.04 1.33 -9.69
N ARG A 71 -3.36 0.55 -8.65
CA ARG A 71 -4.66 0.65 -7.97
C ARG A 71 -4.84 2.02 -7.30
N PHE A 72 -3.81 2.56 -6.67
CA PHE A 72 -3.84 3.92 -6.13
C PHE A 72 -4.04 4.95 -7.24
N ILE A 73 -3.22 4.89 -8.29
CA ILE A 73 -3.28 5.85 -9.41
C ILE A 73 -4.65 5.84 -10.09
N ARG A 74 -5.23 4.65 -10.35
CA ARG A 74 -6.58 4.55 -10.95
C ARG A 74 -7.67 5.15 -10.07
N GLN A 75 -7.48 5.17 -8.76
CA GLN A 75 -8.51 5.59 -7.82
C GLN A 75 -8.38 7.07 -7.41
N PHE A 76 -7.15 7.58 -7.32
CA PHE A 76 -6.85 8.90 -6.77
C PHE A 76 -6.06 9.80 -7.72
N GLY A 77 -5.59 9.28 -8.86
CA GLY A 77 -4.77 10.03 -9.80
C GLY A 77 -3.27 9.92 -9.54
N ARG A 78 -2.47 10.16 -10.57
CA ARG A 78 -1.00 10.10 -10.51
C ARG A 78 -0.40 11.35 -9.88
N GLU A 79 -1.03 12.50 -10.12
CA GLU A 79 -0.72 13.82 -9.56
C GLU A 79 -0.72 13.84 -8.02
N ARG A 80 -1.41 12.85 -7.44
CA ARG A 80 -1.49 12.64 -5.99
C ARG A 80 -0.32 11.88 -5.38
N VAL A 81 0.66 11.47 -6.19
CA VAL A 81 1.85 10.75 -5.75
C VAL A 81 3.07 11.66 -5.80
N LEU A 82 3.62 12.01 -4.64
CA LEU A 82 4.86 12.77 -4.49
C LEU A 82 6.10 11.88 -4.64
N GLY A 83 5.98 10.60 -4.28
CA GLY A 83 7.06 9.64 -4.36
C GLY A 83 6.64 8.27 -3.83
N LEU A 84 7.50 7.28 -4.04
CA LEU A 84 7.33 5.93 -3.53
C LEU A 84 8.53 5.57 -2.66
N LEU A 85 8.26 5.27 -1.40
CA LEU A 85 9.25 4.89 -0.39
C LEU A 85 9.12 3.37 -0.15
N ALA A 86 10.24 2.67 -0.18
CA ALA A 86 10.31 1.23 0.06
C ALA A 86 11.72 0.86 0.55
N ASP A 87 11.84 -0.30 1.19
CA ASP A 87 13.12 -0.93 1.54
C ASP A 87 13.62 -1.92 0.47
#